data_AF-A0A2D6FCQ8-F1
#
_entry.id   AF-A0A2D6FCQ8-F1
#
_cell.length_a   1.000
_cell.length_b   1.000
_cell.length_c   1.000
_cell.angle_alpha   90.00
_cell.angle_beta   90.00
_cell.angle_gamma   90.00
#
_symmetry.space_group_name_H-M   'P 1'
#
loop_
_entity.id
_entity.type
_entity.pdbx_description
1 polymer ?
#
loop_
_entity_poly.entity_id
_entity_poly.type
_entity_poly.pdbx_seq_one_letter_code
_entity_poly.pdbx_strand_id
1 'polypeptide(L)'
;MKLCEQFVDRSSREPLCLYYGFTKSEQTLHCREGYRGAAGVIAHLDNVGDLLQEIMELCELFKLEVHGESDELEKLKPVLKDFSVEYFEFKTGFRN
;
A
#
# COMPACT_ATOMS: atom_id res chain seq x y z
N MET A 1 7.33 16.11 -2.36
CA MET A 1 8.35 15.23 -2.97
C MET A 1 7.75 14.75 -4.26
N LYS A 2 8.36 15.06 -5.41
CA LYS A 2 7.77 14.84 -6.74
C LYS A 2 7.23 13.42 -6.95
N LEU A 3 7.94 12.42 -6.43
CA LEU A 3 7.55 11.02 -6.53
C LEU A 3 6.23 10.72 -5.80
N CYS A 4 6.00 11.26 -4.60
CA CYS A 4 4.71 11.12 -3.90
C CYS A 4 3.54 11.68 -4.71
N GLU A 5 3.73 12.80 -5.40
CA GLU A 5 2.70 13.41 -6.24
C GLU A 5 2.36 12.51 -7.44
N GLN A 6 3.35 11.83 -8.01
CA GLN A 6 3.15 10.84 -9.09
C GLN A 6 2.40 9.60 -8.60
N PHE A 7 2.73 9.09 -7.41
CA PHE A 7 1.98 7.99 -6.78
C PHE A 7 0.51 8.39 -6.57
N VAL A 8 0.26 9.58 -6.03
CA VAL A 8 -1.11 10.08 -5.81
C VAL A 8 -1.86 10.23 -7.14
N ASP A 9 -1.24 10.78 -8.18
CA ASP A 9 -1.85 10.91 -9.50
C ASP A 9 -2.26 9.55 -10.08
N ARG A 10 -1.37 8.55 -10.04
CA ARG A 10 -1.68 7.20 -10.54
C ARG A 10 -2.74 6.49 -9.70
N SER A 11 -2.61 6.54 -8.37
CA SER A 11 -3.53 5.86 -7.45
C SER A 11 -4.93 6.47 -7.48
N SER A 12 -5.06 7.77 -7.75
CA SER A 12 -6.36 8.45 -7.89
C SER A 12 -7.22 7.92 -9.04
N ARG A 13 -6.63 7.18 -9.99
CA ARG A 13 -7.29 6.60 -11.16
C ARG A 13 -7.63 5.11 -10.95
N GLU A 14 -7.19 4.52 -9.83
CA GLU A 14 -7.45 3.12 -9.53
C GLU A 14 -8.88 2.96 -8.98
N PRO A 15 -9.76 2.20 -9.65
CA PRO A 15 -11.17 2.10 -9.27
C PRO A 15 -11.39 1.42 -7.92
N LEU A 16 -10.40 0.66 -7.44
CA LEU A 16 -10.44 -0.04 -6.16
C LEU A 16 -9.68 0.70 -5.05
N CYS A 17 -8.99 1.80 -5.35
CA CYS A 17 -8.33 2.63 -4.34
C CYS A 17 -9.37 3.52 -3.65
N LEU A 18 -9.53 3.35 -2.34
CA LEU A 18 -10.51 4.07 -1.52
C LEU A 18 -9.91 5.35 -0.92
N TYR A 19 -8.64 5.27 -0.53
CA TYR A 19 -7.86 6.41 -0.08
C TYR A 19 -6.38 6.13 -0.31
N TYR A 20 -5.63 7.20 -0.56
CA TYR A 20 -4.18 7.15 -0.77
C TYR A 20 -3.55 8.46 -0.33
N GLY A 21 -2.40 8.42 0.33
CA GLY A 21 -1.69 9.64 0.68
C GLY A 21 -0.47 9.40 1.54
N PHE A 22 0.39 10.41 1.60
CA PHE A 22 1.62 10.35 2.38
C PHE A 22 1.57 11.31 3.57
N THR A 23 2.03 10.84 4.71
CA THR A 23 2.30 11.65 5.91
C THR A 23 3.79 11.57 6.25
N LYS A 24 4.33 12.61 6.90
CA LYS A 24 5.76 12.66 7.25
C LYS A 24 5.92 13.04 8.71
N SER A 25 6.81 12.34 9.40
CA SER A 25 7.31 12.70 10.73
C SER A 25 8.84 12.66 10.69
N GLU A 26 9.50 13.80 10.89
CA GLU A 26 10.96 13.93 10.82
C GLU A 26 11.55 13.38 9.51
N GLN A 27 12.22 12.22 9.56
CA GLN A 27 12.82 11.53 8.41
C GLN A 27 11.98 10.34 7.93
N THR A 28 10.87 10.05 8.60
CA THR A 28 9.96 8.96 8.23
C THR A 28 8.87 9.47 7.31
N LEU A 29 8.77 8.86 6.13
CA LEU A 29 7.62 8.98 5.24
C LEU A 29 6.71 7.76 5.45
N HIS A 30 5.41 7.98 5.55
CA HIS A 30 4.41 6.94 5.73
C HIS A 30 3.37 7.05 4.62
N CYS A 31 3.22 6.01 3.80
CA CYS A 31 2.09 5.88 2.87
C CYS A 31 0.90 5.29 3.62
N ARG A 32 -0.25 5.97 3.58
CA ARG A 32 -1.52 5.46 4.07
C ARG A 32 -2.44 5.19 2.89
N GLU A 33 -2.63 3.91 2.61
CA GLU A 33 -3.40 3.43 1.46
C GLU A 33 -4.45 2.41 1.89
N GLY A 34 -5.52 2.31 1.10
CA GLY A 34 -6.64 1.42 1.40
C GLY A 34 -7.43 1.09 0.16
N TYR A 35 -7.72 -0.18 0.02
CA TYR A 35 -8.30 -0.73 -1.20
C TYR A 35 -9.55 -1.54 -0.94
N ARG A 36 -10.40 -1.66 -1.95
CA ARG A 36 -11.51 -2.61 -1.98
C ARG A 36 -10.96 -4.01 -2.26
N GLY A 37 -10.63 -4.72 -1.18
CA GLY A 37 -10.08 -6.08 -1.20
C GLY A 37 -8.64 -6.17 -1.71
N ALA A 38 -8.10 -7.37 -1.67
CA ALA A 38 -6.77 -7.76 -2.14
C ALA A 38 -6.57 -7.45 -3.63
N ALA A 39 -7.63 -7.58 -4.44
CA ALA A 39 -7.58 -7.24 -5.86
C ALA A 39 -7.15 -5.78 -6.11
N GLY A 40 -7.52 -4.85 -5.22
CA GLY A 40 -7.09 -3.47 -5.33
C GLY A 40 -5.60 -3.27 -5.00
N VAL A 41 -5.07 -3.98 -4.01
CA VAL A 41 -3.62 -3.98 -3.70
C VAL A 41 -2.82 -4.55 -4.87
N ILE A 42 -3.27 -5.67 -5.44
CA ILE A 42 -2.60 -6.30 -6.59
C ILE A 42 -2.58 -5.34 -7.79
N ALA A 43 -3.73 -4.75 -8.12
CA ALA A 43 -3.82 -3.78 -9.21
C ALA A 43 -2.95 -2.53 -8.95
N HIS A 44 -2.84 -2.10 -7.69
CA HIS A 44 -1.98 -0.99 -7.31
C HIS A 44 -0.50 -1.31 -7.56
N LEU A 45 -0.02 -2.47 -7.08
CA LEU A 45 1.37 -2.90 -7.29
C LEU A 45 1.75 -2.96 -8.77
N ASP A 46 0.83 -3.44 -9.62
CA ASP A 46 1.02 -3.45 -11.07
C ASP A 46 1.07 -2.02 -11.66
N ASN A 47 0.26 -1.10 -11.14
CA ASN A 47 0.14 0.27 -11.64
C ASN A 47 1.31 1.19 -11.24
N VAL A 48 1.92 0.97 -10.07
CA VAL A 48 2.97 1.83 -9.52
C VAL A 48 4.32 1.15 -9.35
N GLY A 49 4.50 -0.07 -9.87
CA GLY A 49 5.73 -0.86 -9.65
C GLY A 49 7.02 -0.15 -10.06
N ASP A 50 7.01 0.65 -11.12
CA ASP A 50 8.14 1.50 -11.53
C ASP A 50 8.42 2.61 -10.51
N LEU A 51 7.39 3.32 -10.05
CA LEU A 51 7.54 4.34 -9.01
C LEU A 51 8.01 3.73 -7.68
N LEU A 52 7.58 2.50 -7.38
CA LEU A 52 8.00 1.76 -6.20
C LEU A 52 9.48 1.43 -6.26
N GLN A 53 9.99 0.99 -7.42
CA GLN A 53 11.43 0.79 -7.61
C GLN A 53 12.21 2.09 -7.40
N GLU A 54 11.76 3.20 -8.01
CA GLU A 54 12.40 4.50 -7.84
C GLU A 54 12.43 4.97 -6.37
N ILE A 55 11.35 4.81 -5.61
CA ILE A 55 11.33 5.27 -4.21
C ILE A 55 12.20 4.39 -3.31
N MET A 56 12.32 3.09 -3.61
CA MET A 56 13.16 2.15 -2.86
C MET A 56 14.66 2.38 -3.08
N GLU A 57 15.07 3.07 -4.15
CA GLU A 57 16.45 3.53 -4.32
C GLU A 57 16.78 4.76 -3.44
N LEU A 58 15.76 5.53 -3.07
CA LEU A 58 15.90 6.77 -2.30
C LEU A 58 15.65 6.59 -0.80
N CYS A 59 14.87 5.58 -0.43
CA CYS A 59 14.37 5.37 0.92
C CYS A 59 14.36 3.88 1.26
N GLU A 60 14.69 3.55 2.50
CA GLU A 60 14.54 2.20 3.03
C GLU A 60 13.08 1.95 3.47
N LEU A 61 12.46 0.91 2.94
CA LEU A 61 11.18 0.41 3.45
C LEU A 61 11.43 -0.42 4.72
N PHE A 62 11.39 0.24 5.89
CA PHE A 62 11.65 -0.43 7.16
C PHE A 62 10.41 -1.05 7.82
N LYS A 63 9.20 -0.70 7.36
CA LYS A 63 7.94 -1.26 7.88
C LYS A 63 6.84 -1.28 6.82
N LEU A 64 6.19 -2.43 6.67
CA LEU A 64 5.01 -2.61 5.82
C LEU A 64 3.96 -3.41 6.58
N GLU A 65 2.79 -2.80 6.80
CA GLU A 65 1.66 -3.45 7.47
C GLU A 65 0.50 -3.62 6.47
N VAL A 66 -0.16 -4.77 6.52
CA VAL A 66 -1.38 -5.02 5.74
C VAL A 66 -2.50 -5.44 6.69
N HIS A 67 -3.57 -4.64 6.72
CA HIS A 67 -4.72 -4.82 7.59
C HIS A 67 -5.95 -5.17 6.76
N GLY A 68 -6.59 -6.30 7.05
CA GLY A 68 -7.74 -6.77 6.26
C GLY A 68 -8.40 -8.04 6.77
N GLU A 69 -9.44 -8.48 6.07
CA GLU A 69 -10.12 -9.75 6.34
C GLU A 69 -9.20 -10.94 6.08
N SER A 70 -9.35 -12.02 6.84
CA SER A 70 -8.45 -13.18 6.78
C SER A 70 -8.31 -13.75 5.37
N ASP A 71 -9.42 -13.90 4.64
CA ASP A 71 -9.45 -14.45 3.29
C ASP A 71 -8.80 -13.53 2.24
N GLU A 72 -8.88 -12.21 2.42
CA GLU A 72 -8.16 -11.24 1.59
C GLU A 72 -6.66 -11.23 1.89
N LEU A 73 -6.25 -11.36 3.16
CA LEU A 73 -4.84 -11.43 3.54
C LEU A 73 -4.13 -12.67 2.95
N GLU A 74 -4.79 -13.83 2.96
CA GLU A 74 -4.22 -15.05 2.35
C GLU A 74 -3.93 -14.86 0.85
N LYS A 75 -4.75 -14.08 0.14
CA LYS A 75 -4.53 -13.76 -1.28
C LYS A 75 -3.29 -12.88 -1.50
N LEU A 76 -2.91 -12.06 -0.53
CA LEU A 76 -1.79 -11.12 -0.62
C LEU A 76 -0.44 -11.72 -0.24
N LYS A 77 -0.42 -12.73 0.63
CA LYS A 77 0.83 -13.42 1.05
C LYS A 77 1.74 -13.84 -0.12
N PRO A 78 1.26 -14.53 -1.17
CA PRO A 78 2.13 -14.91 -2.29
C PRO A 78 2.60 -13.71 -3.12
N VAL A 79 1.80 -12.64 -3.18
CA VAL A 79 2.10 -11.41 -3.95
C VAL A 79 3.17 -10.57 -3.25
N LEU A 80 3.10 -10.48 -1.93
CA LEU A 80 3.99 -9.66 -1.11
C LEU A 80 5.14 -10.46 -0.47
N LYS A 81 5.40 -11.68 -0.95
CA LYS A 81 6.37 -12.61 -0.35
C LYS A 81 7.79 -12.07 -0.24
N ASP A 82 8.15 -11.13 -1.12
CA ASP A 82 9.49 -10.54 -1.18
C ASP A 82 9.63 -9.33 -0.23
N PHE A 83 8.53 -8.91 0.40
CA PHE A 83 8.51 -7.87 1.42
C PHE A 83 8.39 -8.47 2.82
N SER A 84 9.03 -7.83 3.81
CA SER A 84 8.84 -8.16 5.22
C SER A 84 7.52 -7.55 5.74
N VAL A 85 6.39 -8.17 5.39
CA VAL A 85 5.05 -7.69 5.75
C VAL A 85 4.60 -8.18 7.12
N GLU A 86 4.05 -7.28 7.93
CA GLU A 86 3.28 -7.62 9.13
C GLU A 86 1.78 -7.63 8.81
N TYR A 87 1.12 -8.76 9.03
CA TYR A 87 -0.30 -8.96 8.68
C TYR A 87 -1.18 -8.83 9.92
N PHE A 88 -2.22 -8.00 9.82
CA PHE A 88 -3.20 -7.78 10.88
C PHE A 88 -4.59 -8.19 10.40
N GLU A 89 -5.07 -9.32 10.90
CA GLU A 89 -6.44 -9.76 10.65
C GLU A 89 -7.44 -8.84 11.35
N PHE A 90 -8.37 -8.29 10.58
CA PHE A 90 -9.44 -7.48 11.12
C PHE A 90 -10.37 -8.34 11.98
N LYS A 91 -10.60 -7.93 13.24
CA LYS A 91 -11.46 -8.66 14.19
C LYS A 91 -12.78 -7.95 14.48
N THR A 92 -12.78 -6.62 14.55
CA THR A 92 -13.98 -5.82 14.86
C THR A 92 -13.75 -4.34 14.54
N GLY A 93 -14.82 -3.62 14.19
CA GLY A 93 -14.81 -2.20 13.85
C GLY A 93 -15.82 -1.87 12.75
N PHE A 94 -15.80 -0.63 12.25
CA PHE A 94 -16.60 -0.20 11.10
C PHE A 94 -15.75 0.68 10.17
N ARG A 95 -16.08 0.67 8.88
CA ARG A 95 -15.59 1.62 7.86
C ARG A 95 -16.81 2.26 7.20
N ASN A 96 -16.83 3.58 7.10
CA ASN A 96 -17.91 4.36 6.48
C ASN A 96 -17.62 4.63 5.01
#